data_AF-R5BH93-F1
#
_entry.id   AF-R5BH93-F1
#
_cell.length_a   1.000
_cell.length_b   1.000
_cell.length_c   1.000
_cell.angle_alpha   90.00
_cell.angle_beta   90.00
_cell.angle_gamma   90.00
#
_symmetry.space_group_name_H-M   'P 1'
#
loop_
_entity.id
_entity.type
_entity.pdbx_description
1 polymer ?
#
loop_
_entity_poly.entity_id
_entity_poly.type
_entity_poly.pdbx_seq_one_letter_code
_entity_poly.pdbx_strand_id
1 'polypeptide(L)'
;MGYYWDIFTLENQIADEYDISDLSEKQILNAVRMGVRGGRMPESALSLSTEDILKRLSLLKDGKPIHAAVALFCDKLHYTPQLKLRMARFKGINKNEFVDSQNASGCFFDLPDAGMSFCFKHLNLHGKVIGLNRVEDLDIPVEALREALINALCHRSY
;
A
#
# COMPACT_ATOMS: atom_id res chain seq x y z
N MET A 1 -10.14 9.59 30.50
CA MET A 1 -10.83 8.62 29.63
C MET A 1 -10.16 8.72 28.25
N GLY A 2 -9.07 8.03 27.90
CA GLY A 2 -8.60 6.70 28.28
C GLY A 2 -8.61 5.77 27.06
N TYR A 3 -8.08 6.21 25.89
CA TYR A 3 -8.03 5.42 24.65
C TYR A 3 -6.73 5.71 23.87
N TYR A 4 -5.56 5.47 24.47
CA TYR A 4 -4.29 5.81 23.81
C TYR A 4 -3.28 4.66 23.72
N TRP A 5 -3.68 3.41 23.98
CA TRP A 5 -2.69 2.32 24.11
C TRP A 5 -2.95 1.00 23.37
N ASP A 6 -3.92 0.86 22.47
CA ASP A 6 -4.18 -0.45 21.82
C ASP A 6 -4.21 -0.47 20.29
N ILE A 7 -3.44 0.39 19.63
CA ILE A 7 -3.53 0.53 18.16
C ILE A 7 -2.52 -0.36 17.41
N PHE A 8 -1.32 -0.57 17.97
CA PHE A 8 -0.39 -1.63 17.54
C PHE A 8 -0.94 -3.06 17.78
N THR A 9 -2.00 -3.17 18.58
CA THR A 9 -2.56 -4.45 19.03
C THR A 9 -3.51 -5.02 17.99
N LEU A 10 -4.29 -4.19 17.27
CA LEU A 10 -5.31 -4.68 16.34
C LEU A 10 -4.71 -5.38 15.13
N GLU A 11 -3.67 -4.82 14.50
CA GLU A 11 -3.02 -5.42 13.33
C GLU A 11 -2.49 -6.84 13.62
N ASN A 12 -2.08 -7.07 14.86
CA ASN A 12 -1.56 -8.34 15.38
C ASN A 12 -2.63 -9.23 16.03
N GLN A 13 -3.89 -8.79 16.06
CA GLN A 13 -5.02 -9.61 16.51
C GLN A 13 -5.56 -10.45 15.36
N ILE A 14 -6.13 -11.60 15.72
CA ILE A 14 -6.82 -12.50 14.78
C ILE A 14 -8.01 -11.73 14.20
N ALA A 15 -8.14 -11.78 12.87
CA ALA A 15 -9.28 -11.25 12.17
C ALA A 15 -10.33 -12.36 12.04
N ASP A 16 -11.14 -12.58 13.07
CA ASP A 16 -12.05 -13.74 13.17
C ASP A 16 -13.09 -13.84 12.04
N GLU A 17 -13.37 -12.73 11.36
CA GLU A 17 -14.31 -12.61 10.24
C GLU A 17 -13.70 -13.10 8.90
N TYR A 18 -12.40 -13.44 8.86
CA TYR A 18 -11.69 -13.80 7.64
C TYR A 18 -10.97 -15.14 7.76
N ASP A 19 -10.96 -15.88 6.67
CA ASP A 19 -10.16 -17.09 6.49
C ASP A 19 -9.01 -16.85 5.48
N ILE A 20 -8.07 -17.77 5.38
CA ILE A 20 -6.99 -17.72 4.38
C ILE A 20 -7.57 -17.69 2.96
N SER A 21 -8.72 -18.35 2.73
CA SER A 21 -9.39 -18.33 1.42
C SER A 21 -9.90 -16.95 0.98
N ASP A 22 -10.03 -16.00 1.91
CA ASP A 22 -10.44 -14.62 1.60
C ASP A 22 -9.25 -13.74 1.18
N LEU A 23 -8.03 -14.28 1.27
CA LEU A 23 -6.80 -13.62 0.84
C LEU A 23 -6.45 -13.97 -0.60
N SER A 24 -6.02 -12.95 -1.33
CA SER A 24 -5.64 -13.00 -2.73
C SER A 24 -4.30 -13.73 -2.90
N GLU A 25 -4.35 -15.01 -3.25
CA GLU A 25 -3.16 -15.81 -3.58
C GLU A 25 -2.28 -15.10 -4.61
N LYS A 26 -2.90 -14.50 -5.64
CA LYS A 26 -2.18 -13.75 -6.67
C LYS A 26 -1.36 -12.59 -6.07
N GLN A 27 -1.93 -11.81 -5.15
CA GLN A 27 -1.21 -10.69 -4.53
C GLN A 27 -0.10 -11.17 -3.61
N ILE A 28 -0.34 -12.25 -2.85
CA ILE A 28 0.67 -12.86 -1.98
C ILE A 28 1.88 -13.32 -2.81
N LEU A 29 1.64 -14.07 -3.89
CA LEU A 29 2.70 -14.55 -4.77
C LEU A 29 3.43 -13.39 -5.47
N ASN A 30 2.72 -12.35 -5.87
CA ASN A 30 3.34 -11.16 -6.45
C ASN A 30 4.22 -10.42 -5.44
N ALA A 31 3.77 -10.27 -4.19
CA ALA A 31 4.57 -9.65 -3.13
C ALA A 31 5.87 -10.43 -2.89
N VAL A 32 5.80 -11.77 -2.84
CA VAL A 32 6.99 -12.62 -2.71
C VAL A 32 7.92 -12.45 -3.92
N ARG A 33 7.40 -12.49 -5.15
CA ARG A 33 8.20 -12.26 -6.37
C ARG A 33 8.92 -10.92 -6.34
N MET A 34 8.23 -9.86 -5.91
CA MET A 34 8.83 -8.53 -5.79
C MET A 34 9.87 -8.47 -4.67
N GLY A 35 9.64 -9.15 -3.54
CA GLY A 35 10.60 -9.31 -2.45
C GLY A 35 11.88 -10.01 -2.92
N VAL A 36 11.77 -11.09 -3.69
CA VAL A 36 12.92 -11.81 -4.26
C VAL A 36 13.67 -10.95 -5.26
N ARG A 37 12.98 -10.33 -6.23
CA ARG A 37 13.60 -9.43 -7.22
C ARG A 37 14.30 -8.24 -6.57
N GLY A 38 13.77 -7.76 -5.45
CA GLY A 38 14.36 -6.69 -4.65
C GLY A 38 15.48 -7.13 -3.71
N GLY A 39 15.86 -8.41 -3.69
CA GLY A 39 16.89 -8.96 -2.81
C GLY A 39 16.50 -9.01 -1.32
N ARG A 40 15.20 -8.91 -1.01
CA ARG A 40 14.66 -8.88 0.37
C ARG A 40 14.14 -10.24 0.83
N MET A 41 14.01 -11.20 -0.08
CA MET A 41 13.58 -12.57 0.20
C MET A 41 14.45 -13.57 -0.58
N PRO A 42 14.70 -14.77 -0.05
CA PRO A 42 15.43 -15.81 -0.77
C PRO A 42 14.58 -16.39 -1.91
N GLU A 43 15.23 -16.84 -2.98
CA GLU A 43 14.56 -17.41 -4.16
C GLU A 43 13.70 -18.65 -3.80
N SER A 44 14.09 -19.40 -2.77
CA SER A 44 13.32 -20.52 -2.23
C SER A 44 11.91 -20.13 -1.74
N ALA A 45 11.64 -18.84 -1.53
CA ALA A 45 10.31 -18.37 -1.17
C ALA A 45 9.30 -18.53 -2.32
N LEU A 46 9.74 -18.60 -3.57
CA LEU A 46 8.88 -18.74 -4.76
C LEU A 46 8.18 -20.09 -4.85
N SER A 47 8.69 -21.11 -4.17
CA SER A 47 8.15 -22.47 -4.18
C SER A 47 7.30 -22.80 -2.94
N LEU A 48 7.07 -21.83 -2.05
CA LEU A 48 6.29 -22.03 -0.84
C LEU A 48 4.78 -21.98 -1.15
N SER A 49 4.01 -22.70 -0.35
CA SER A 49 2.55 -22.56 -0.33
C SER A 49 2.15 -21.18 0.21
N THR A 50 0.95 -20.71 -0.13
CA THR A 50 0.40 -19.45 0.38
C THR A 50 0.35 -19.43 1.91
N GLU A 51 -0.06 -20.53 2.54
CA GLU A 51 -0.09 -20.65 4.00
C GLU A 51 1.31 -20.56 4.61
N ASP A 52 2.31 -21.24 4.03
CA ASP A 52 3.70 -21.16 4.49
C ASP A 52 4.29 -19.75 4.33
N ILE A 53 3.95 -19.05 3.24
CA ILE A 53 4.35 -17.65 3.02
C ILE A 53 3.77 -16.78 4.13
N LEU A 54 2.45 -16.84 4.35
CA LEU A 54 1.76 -16.04 5.37
C LEU A 54 2.32 -16.35 6.76
N LYS A 55 2.57 -17.62 7.08
CA LYS A 55 3.17 -18.04 8.35
C LYS A 55 4.58 -17.46 8.54
N ARG A 56 5.44 -17.52 7.52
CA ARG A 56 6.82 -16.98 7.59
C ARG A 56 6.86 -15.46 7.66
N LEU A 57 5.86 -14.79 7.11
CA LEU A 57 5.66 -13.34 7.23
C LEU A 57 5.01 -12.95 8.56
N SER A 58 4.73 -13.91 9.47
CA SER A 58 4.04 -13.69 10.74
C SER A 58 2.65 -13.07 10.58
N LEU A 59 1.96 -13.41 9.48
CA LEU A 59 0.62 -12.93 9.14
C LEU A 59 -0.50 -13.90 9.56
N LEU A 60 -0.13 -15.01 10.19
CA LEU A 60 -1.08 -15.96 10.77
C LEU A 60 -0.85 -16.07 12.28
N LYS A 61 -1.95 -16.20 13.03
CA LYS A 61 -1.97 -16.53 14.45
C LYS A 61 -2.98 -17.64 14.68
N ASP A 62 -2.54 -18.73 15.28
CA ASP A 62 -3.36 -19.94 15.51
C ASP A 62 -4.03 -20.49 14.23
N GLY A 63 -3.32 -20.39 13.08
CA GLY A 63 -3.81 -20.84 11.78
C GLY A 63 -4.80 -19.88 11.09
N LYS A 64 -5.16 -18.77 11.74
CA LYS A 64 -6.05 -17.74 11.18
C LYS A 64 -5.29 -16.48 10.76
N PRO A 65 -5.77 -15.74 9.75
CA PRO A 65 -5.18 -14.44 9.39
C PRO A 65 -5.34 -13.42 10.51
N ILE A 66 -4.31 -12.60 10.69
CA ILE A 66 -4.40 -11.38 11.51
C ILE A 66 -4.89 -10.20 10.67
N HIS A 67 -5.31 -9.10 11.31
CA HIS A 67 -5.77 -7.91 10.58
C HIS A 67 -4.74 -7.36 9.60
N ALA A 68 -3.43 -7.46 9.87
CA ALA A 68 -2.38 -7.08 8.91
C ALA A 68 -2.43 -7.91 7.62
N ALA A 69 -2.72 -9.21 7.71
CA ALA A 69 -2.83 -10.10 6.55
C ALA A 69 -4.00 -9.68 5.66
N VAL A 70 -5.14 -9.38 6.29
CA VAL A 70 -6.35 -8.89 5.63
C VAL A 70 -6.09 -7.53 4.99
N ALA A 71 -5.42 -6.62 5.70
CA ALA A 71 -5.08 -5.29 5.20
C ALA A 71 -4.17 -5.34 3.95
N LEU A 72 -3.24 -6.29 3.90
CA LEU A 72 -2.30 -6.45 2.79
C LEU A 72 -2.92 -7.20 1.61
N PHE A 73 -3.68 -8.26 1.86
CA PHE A 73 -3.95 -9.28 0.83
C PHE A 73 -5.42 -9.65 0.63
N CYS A 74 -6.39 -9.06 1.33
CA CYS A 74 -7.79 -9.44 1.14
C CYS A 74 -8.30 -9.08 -0.27
N ASP A 75 -9.10 -9.95 -0.90
CA ASP A 75 -9.71 -9.64 -2.21
C ASP A 75 -10.86 -8.63 -2.09
N LYS A 76 -11.60 -8.68 -0.97
CA LYS A 76 -12.73 -7.78 -0.68
C LYS A 76 -12.80 -7.42 0.80
N LEU A 77 -12.35 -6.21 1.11
CA LEU A 77 -12.50 -5.65 2.45
C LEU A 77 -13.98 -5.34 2.74
N HIS A 78 -14.54 -5.98 3.77
CA HIS A 78 -15.90 -5.69 4.21
C HIS A 78 -15.99 -4.29 4.86
N TYR A 79 -15.03 -3.94 5.71
CA TYR A 79 -14.88 -2.59 6.27
C TYR A 79 -13.55 -2.45 7.05
N THR A 80 -12.60 -1.67 6.55
CA THR A 80 -11.39 -1.25 7.29
C THR A 80 -11.30 0.28 7.28
N PRO A 81 -11.81 0.95 8.33
CA PRO A 81 -11.84 2.41 8.36
C PRO A 81 -10.43 3.02 8.32
N GLN A 82 -9.40 2.26 8.71
CA GLN A 82 -8.02 2.75 8.74
C GLN A 82 -7.30 2.75 7.37
N LEU A 83 -7.75 1.95 6.39
CA LEU A 83 -7.14 1.88 5.05
C LEU A 83 -7.77 2.87 4.05
N LYS A 84 -7.56 4.16 4.33
CA LYS A 84 -8.04 5.26 3.48
C LYS A 84 -6.91 6.22 3.15
N LEU A 85 -6.88 6.73 1.93
CA LEU A 85 -5.97 7.79 1.50
C LEU A 85 -6.81 8.99 1.05
N ARG A 86 -6.58 10.15 1.68
CA ARG A 86 -7.19 11.42 1.27
C ARG A 86 -6.13 12.26 0.60
N MET A 87 -6.42 12.72 -0.61
CA MET A 87 -5.51 13.48 -1.44
C MET A 87 -6.20 14.79 -1.80
N ALA A 88 -5.46 15.89 -1.72
CA ALA A 88 -5.97 17.21 -2.04
C ALA A 88 -4.89 18.04 -2.70
N ARG A 89 -5.26 18.72 -3.79
CA ARG A 89 -4.45 19.74 -4.43
C ARG A 89 -4.98 21.10 -4.01
N PHE A 90 -4.09 21.96 -3.55
CA PHE A 90 -4.42 23.31 -3.12
C PHE A 90 -3.87 24.34 -4.11
N LYS A 91 -4.46 25.53 -4.12
CA LYS A 91 -3.96 26.67 -4.87
C LYS A 91 -2.94 27.44 -4.03
N GLY A 92 -1.73 27.60 -4.56
CA GLY A 92 -0.64 28.22 -3.82
C GLY A 92 -0.15 27.34 -2.67
N ILE A 93 0.25 27.97 -1.56
CA ILE A 93 0.89 27.29 -0.41
C ILE A 93 -0.01 27.15 0.82
N ASN A 94 -1.24 27.69 0.77
CA ASN A 94 -2.19 27.60 1.87
C ASN A 94 -3.25 26.52 1.59
N LYS A 95 -3.99 26.10 2.64
CA LYS A 95 -5.04 25.07 2.54
C LYS A 95 -6.44 25.65 2.34
N ASN A 96 -6.55 26.90 1.88
CA ASN A 96 -7.81 27.64 1.87
C ASN A 96 -8.64 27.37 0.61
N GLU A 97 -7.98 27.14 -0.53
CA GLU A 97 -8.64 26.90 -1.82
C GLU A 97 -8.22 25.53 -2.37
N PHE A 98 -9.18 24.61 -2.46
CA PHE A 98 -9.00 23.30 -3.09
C PHE A 98 -9.16 23.40 -4.60
N VAL A 99 -8.19 22.86 -5.34
CA VAL A 99 -8.24 22.68 -6.80
C VAL A 99 -8.84 21.33 -7.15
N ASP A 100 -8.47 20.29 -6.42
CA ASP A 100 -9.01 18.93 -6.57
C ASP A 100 -8.89 18.18 -5.23
N SER A 101 -9.77 17.22 -5.00
CA SER A 101 -9.79 16.37 -3.82
C SER A 101 -10.29 14.97 -4.19
N GLN A 102 -9.55 13.95 -3.78
CA GLN A 102 -9.88 12.56 -4.04
C GLN A 102 -9.67 11.72 -2.79
N ASN A 103 -10.60 10.80 -2.55
CA ASN A 103 -10.47 9.77 -1.54
C ASN A 103 -10.27 8.42 -2.22
N ALA A 104 -9.36 7.62 -1.68
CA ALA A 104 -9.18 6.21 -2.04
C ALA A 104 -9.31 5.34 -0.79
N SER A 105 -9.80 4.13 -0.97
CA SER A 105 -9.90 3.09 0.04
C SER A 105 -9.72 1.74 -0.63
N GLY A 106 -9.06 0.81 0.04
CA GLY A 106 -8.75 -0.50 -0.51
C GLY A 106 -7.72 -1.21 0.36
N CYS A 107 -7.21 -2.33 -0.12
CA CYS A 107 -6.07 -2.98 0.50
C CYS A 107 -4.83 -2.09 0.40
N PHE A 108 -3.82 -2.39 1.21
CA PHE A 108 -2.63 -1.54 1.33
C PHE A 108 -2.03 -1.20 -0.04
N PHE A 109 -1.93 -2.16 -0.96
CA PHE A 109 -1.34 -1.96 -2.29
C PHE A 109 -2.16 -1.07 -3.22
N ASP A 110 -3.46 -0.91 -2.99
CA ASP A 110 -4.31 -0.03 -3.80
C ASP A 110 -4.03 1.46 -3.50
N LEU A 111 -3.57 1.76 -2.27
CA LEU A 111 -3.40 3.14 -1.81
C LEU A 111 -2.20 3.84 -2.47
N PRO A 112 -1.00 3.24 -2.58
CA PRO A 112 0.11 3.80 -3.36
C PRO A 112 -0.26 4.04 -4.83
N ASP A 113 -0.97 3.11 -5.47
CA ASP A 113 -1.36 3.23 -6.87
C ASP A 113 -2.33 4.39 -7.10
N ALA A 114 -3.33 4.54 -6.20
CA ALA A 114 -4.23 5.70 -6.21
C ALA A 114 -3.47 7.02 -5.95
N GLY A 115 -2.52 7.00 -5.01
CA GLY A 115 -1.65 8.13 -4.70
C GLY A 115 -0.82 8.58 -5.90
N MET A 116 -0.13 7.64 -6.53
CA MET A 116 0.69 7.90 -7.71
C MET A 116 -0.18 8.42 -8.87
N SER A 117 -1.36 7.83 -9.10
CA SER A 117 -2.29 8.30 -10.13
C SER A 117 -2.74 9.75 -9.91
N PHE A 118 -3.01 10.13 -8.66
CA PHE A 118 -3.33 11.51 -8.30
C PHE A 118 -2.14 12.46 -8.52
N CYS A 119 -0.93 12.04 -8.17
CA CYS A 119 0.30 12.80 -8.44
C CYS A 119 0.51 13.00 -9.95
N PHE A 120 0.40 11.95 -10.76
CA PHE A 120 0.55 12.04 -12.22
C PHE A 120 -0.51 12.95 -12.87
N LYS A 121 -1.73 13.00 -12.31
CA LYS A 121 -2.80 13.89 -12.79
C LYS A 121 -2.46 15.38 -12.59
N HIS A 122 -1.64 15.72 -11.61
CA HIS A 122 -1.52 17.11 -11.13
C HIS A 122 -0.11 17.71 -11.13
N LEU A 123 0.93 16.87 -11.11
CA LEU A 123 2.32 17.32 -11.29
C LEU A 123 2.60 17.53 -12.78
N ASN A 124 3.38 18.56 -13.10
CA ASN A 124 3.67 18.82 -14.50
C ASN A 124 4.62 17.76 -15.03
N LEU A 125 4.32 17.31 -16.24
CA LEU A 125 5.17 16.42 -17.00
C LEU A 125 5.97 17.26 -17.99
N HIS A 126 7.27 17.38 -17.77
CA HIS A 126 8.18 18.05 -18.68
C HIS A 126 8.69 17.05 -19.71
N GLY A 127 8.22 17.16 -20.94
CA GLY A 127 8.74 16.38 -22.06
C GLY A 127 9.94 17.06 -22.70
N LYS A 128 11.11 16.41 -22.71
CA LYS A 128 12.26 16.80 -23.52
C LYS A 128 12.52 15.74 -24.58
N VAL A 129 12.62 16.16 -25.85
CA VAL A 129 13.06 15.27 -26.92
C VAL A 129 14.59 15.21 -26.89
N ILE A 130 15.15 14.02 -26.65
CA ILE A 130 16.59 13.76 -26.68
C ILE A 130 16.84 12.73 -27.78
N GLY A 131 17.40 13.18 -28.92
CA GLY A 131 17.57 12.34 -30.10
C GLY A 131 16.22 11.96 -30.72
N LEU A 132 15.95 10.66 -30.85
CA LEU A 132 14.67 10.12 -31.36
C LEU A 132 13.64 9.82 -30.25
N ASN A 133 14.02 9.98 -28.98
CA ASN A 133 13.20 9.58 -27.85
C ASN A 133 12.66 10.80 -27.10
N ARG A 134 11.37 10.75 -26.72
CA ARG A 134 10.78 11.68 -25.77
C ARG A 134 11.05 11.17 -24.36
N VAL A 135 11.75 11.96 -23.56
CA VAL A 135 11.94 11.73 -22.13
C VAL A 135 10.95 12.61 -21.39
N GLU A 136 10.14 12.02 -20.51
CA GLU A 136 9.17 12.72 -19.70
C GLU A 136 9.64 12.72 -18.25
N ASP A 137 9.91 13.91 -17.70
CA ASP A 137 10.32 14.10 -16.31
C ASP A 137 9.22 14.82 -15.55
N LEU A 138 8.86 14.28 -14.39
CA LEU A 138 7.98 14.98 -13.44
C LEU A 138 8.77 16.05 -12.68
N ASP A 139 8.07 17.09 -12.22
CA ASP A 139 8.60 18.09 -11.27
C ASP A 139 9.30 17.44 -10.05
N ILE A 140 8.82 16.28 -9.63
CA ILE A 140 9.38 15.47 -8.55
C ILE A 140 9.67 14.07 -9.11
N PRO A 141 10.88 13.50 -8.89
CA PRO A 141 11.21 12.16 -9.35
C PRO A 141 10.18 11.12 -8.92
N VAL A 142 9.81 10.23 -9.84
CA VAL A 142 8.80 9.18 -9.62
C VAL A 142 9.17 8.30 -8.43
N GLU A 143 10.45 7.96 -8.29
CA GLU A 143 10.98 7.16 -7.19
C GLU A 143 10.79 7.85 -5.84
N ALA A 144 11.05 9.16 -5.78
CA ALA A 144 10.91 9.93 -4.56
C ALA A 144 9.44 10.07 -4.14
N LEU A 145 8.52 10.30 -5.10
CA LEU A 145 7.08 10.32 -4.83
C LEU A 145 6.57 8.98 -4.29
N ARG A 146 6.98 7.89 -4.93
CA ARG A 146 6.59 6.54 -4.52
C ARG A 146 7.08 6.24 -3.11
N GLU A 147 8.33 6.53 -2.82
CA GLU A 147 8.94 6.31 -1.50
C GLU A 147 8.26 7.16 -0.43
N ALA A 148 7.98 8.44 -0.72
CA ALA A 148 7.27 9.32 0.20
C ALA A 148 5.84 8.81 0.51
N LEU A 149 5.11 8.33 -0.51
CA LEU A 149 3.78 7.74 -0.34
C LEU A 149 3.84 6.46 0.50
N ILE A 150 4.76 5.54 0.17
CA ILE A 150 4.92 4.28 0.91
C ILE A 150 5.31 4.56 2.35
N ASN A 151 6.27 5.45 2.61
CA ASN A 151 6.68 5.81 3.96
C ASN A 151 5.55 6.45 4.76
N ALA A 152 4.76 7.34 4.15
CA ALA A 152 3.60 7.93 4.81
C ALA A 152 2.50 6.90 5.13
N LEU A 153 2.37 5.85 4.31
CA LEU A 153 1.44 4.75 4.57
C LEU A 153 1.99 3.83 5.65
N CYS A 154 3.21 3.31 5.53
CA CYS A 154 3.82 2.39 6.50
C CYS A 154 3.99 2.97 7.90
N HIS A 155 4.30 4.27 8.02
CA HIS A 155 4.49 4.93 9.32
C HIS A 155 3.23 5.63 9.84
N ARG A 156 2.09 5.42 9.19
CA ARG A 156 0.82 5.92 9.72
C ARG A 156 0.55 5.29 11.08
N SER A 157 0.03 6.08 12.00
CA SER A 157 -0.66 5.55 13.17
C SER A 157 -1.99 4.94 12.71
N TYR A 158 -1.94 3.66 12.34
CA TYR A 158 -3.11 2.79 12.18
C TYR A 158 -3.69 2.43 13.53
#